data_AF-A0A0K1JV68-F1
#
_entry.id   AF-A0A0K1JV68-F1
#
_cell.length_a   1.000
_cell.length_b   1.000
_cell.length_c   1.000
_cell.angle_alpha   90.00
_cell.angle_beta   90.00
_cell.angle_gamma   90.00
#
_symmetry.space_group_name_H-M   'P 1'
#
loop_
_entity.id
_entity.type
_entity.pdbx_description
1 polymer ?
#
loop_
_entity_poly.entity_id
_entity_poly.type
_entity_poly.pdbx_seq_one_letter_code
_entity_poly.pdbx_strand_id
1 'polypeptide(L)'
;MRAICIRCGHEKDSLPERCPSCGFAPRSDEDKARALILSLDYEIGGEYRGKSKEELRAIGAAIAQGQPYAFDEAEVRSVLAYARAVLNIPPRKLLLDGVRWLVPPLLLLALIYLLLFVKR
;
A
#
# COMPACT_ATOMS: atom_id res chain seq x y z
N MET A 1 -9.49 2.93 1.04
CA MET A 1 -8.97 2.06 -0.03
C MET A 1 -10.09 1.13 -0.48
N ARG A 2 -10.41 1.07 -1.78
CA ARG A 2 -11.28 0.02 -2.34
C ARG A 2 -10.52 -0.68 -3.45
N ALA A 3 -10.74 -1.96 -3.62
CA ALA A 3 -10.04 -2.77 -4.61
C ALA A 3 -10.96 -3.79 -5.27
N ILE A 4 -10.60 -4.21 -6.48
CA ILE A 4 -11.33 -5.21 -7.25
C ILE A 4 -10.54 -6.51 -7.27
N CYS A 5 -11.22 -7.64 -7.09
CA CYS A 5 -10.56 -8.93 -7.23
C CYS A 5 -10.15 -9.18 -8.69
N ILE A 6 -8.86 -9.40 -8.93
CA ILE A 6 -8.30 -9.70 -10.27
C ILE A 6 -8.90 -10.95 -10.94
N ARG A 7 -9.54 -11.84 -10.17
CA ARG A 7 -10.10 -13.12 -10.65
C ARG A 7 -11.62 -13.10 -10.85
N CYS A 8 -12.38 -12.51 -9.92
CA CYS A 8 -13.85 -12.54 -9.96
C CYS A 8 -14.52 -11.16 -10.07
N GLY A 9 -13.75 -10.07 -10.08
CA GLY A 9 -14.30 -8.72 -10.19
C GLY A 9 -15.03 -8.19 -8.95
N HIS A 10 -15.06 -8.95 -7.86
CA HIS A 10 -15.73 -8.52 -6.62
C HIS A 10 -15.02 -7.31 -5.99
N GLU A 11 -15.82 -6.29 -5.65
CA GLU A 11 -15.39 -5.10 -4.92
C GLU A 11 -15.09 -5.45 -3.46
N LYS A 12 -13.99 -4.92 -2.93
CA LYS A 12 -13.53 -5.12 -1.56
C LYS A 12 -13.15 -3.79 -0.95
N ASP A 13 -13.37 -3.65 0.36
CA ASP A 13 -13.01 -2.45 1.13
C ASP A 13 -11.53 -2.42 1.57
N SER A 14 -10.74 -3.41 1.15
CA SER A 14 -9.29 -3.48 1.38
C SER A 14 -8.63 -4.45 0.40
N LEU A 15 -7.31 -4.64 0.49
CA LEU A 15 -6.60 -5.79 -0.09
C LEU A 15 -6.49 -6.92 0.95
N PRO A 16 -7.57 -7.69 1.23
CA PRO A 16 -7.46 -8.82 2.14
C PRO A 16 -6.58 -9.90 1.51
N GLU A 17 -5.93 -10.70 2.38
CA GLU A 17 -5.15 -11.87 1.98
C GLU A 17 -5.94 -12.86 1.11
N ARG A 18 -7.28 -12.85 1.25
CA ARG A 18 -8.19 -13.69 0.49
C ARG A 18 -9.43 -12.92 0.06
N CYS A 19 -9.91 -13.17 -1.17
CA CYS A 19 -11.19 -12.68 -1.65
C CYS A 19 -12.36 -13.37 -0.91
N PRO A 20 -13.30 -12.62 -0.32
CA PRO A 20 -14.46 -13.21 0.36
C PRO A 20 -15.44 -13.88 -0.60
N SER A 21 -15.48 -13.47 -1.88
CA SER A 21 -16.40 -14.00 -2.88
C SER A 21 -15.89 -15.27 -3.56
N CYS A 22 -14.66 -15.27 -4.11
CA CYS A 22 -14.13 -16.42 -4.87
C CYS A 22 -13.01 -17.19 -4.17
N GLY A 23 -12.59 -16.77 -2.97
CA GLY A 23 -11.51 -17.43 -2.22
C GLY A 23 -10.11 -17.22 -2.80
N PHE A 24 -9.94 -16.44 -3.87
CA PHE A 24 -8.63 -16.14 -4.46
C PHE A 24 -7.71 -15.45 -3.44
N ALA A 25 -6.51 -15.99 -3.28
CA ALA A 25 -5.47 -15.45 -2.40
C ALA A 25 -4.20 -15.18 -3.24
N PRO A 26 -3.71 -13.93 -3.34
CA PRO A 26 -2.47 -13.60 -4.04
C PRO A 26 -1.29 -14.32 -3.39
N ARG A 27 -0.56 -15.15 -4.14
CA ARG A 27 0.60 -15.89 -3.61
C ARG A 27 1.92 -15.34 -4.14
N SER A 28 1.98 -15.06 -5.43
CA SER A 28 3.16 -14.48 -6.05
C SER A 28 3.22 -12.97 -5.83
N ASP A 29 4.43 -12.40 -5.90
CA ASP A 29 4.59 -10.94 -5.85
C ASP A 29 3.88 -10.26 -7.03
N GLU A 30 3.80 -10.95 -8.17
CA GLU A 30 3.08 -10.48 -9.35
C GLU A 30 1.56 -10.43 -9.11
N ASP A 31 0.98 -11.44 -8.44
CA ASP A 31 -0.43 -11.41 -8.04
C ASP A 31 -0.72 -10.24 -7.10
N LYS A 32 0.20 -9.99 -6.16
CA LYS A 32 0.09 -8.87 -5.21
C LYS A 32 0.18 -7.53 -5.94
N ALA A 33 1.10 -7.40 -6.89
CA ALA A 33 1.23 -6.19 -7.72
C ALA A 33 -0.03 -5.93 -8.54
N ARG A 34 -0.57 -6.97 -9.22
CA ARG A 34 -1.83 -6.87 -9.98
C ARG A 34 -3.02 -6.54 -9.10
N ALA A 35 -3.08 -7.10 -7.88
CA ALA A 35 -4.12 -6.75 -6.92
C ALA A 35 -4.01 -5.30 -6.43
N LEU A 36 -2.80 -4.76 -6.29
CA LEU A 36 -2.56 -3.36 -5.94
C LEU A 36 -2.97 -2.41 -7.06
N ILE A 37 -2.66 -2.75 -8.32
CA ILE A 37 -3.05 -1.96 -9.51
C ILE A 37 -4.57 -1.79 -9.61
N LEU A 38 -5.35 -2.80 -9.21
CA LEU A 38 -6.82 -2.71 -9.16
C LEU A 38 -7.34 -2.13 -7.84
N SER A 39 -6.69 -1.09 -7.31
CA SER A 39 -7.17 -0.33 -6.15
C SER A 39 -7.36 1.16 -6.47
N LEU A 40 -8.18 1.82 -5.67
CA LEU A 40 -8.59 3.22 -5.87
C LEU A 40 -7.38 4.17 -5.90
N ASP A 41 -6.43 3.90 -5.01
CA ASP A 41 -5.43 4.84 -4.59
C ASP A 41 -4.22 4.05 -4.06
N TYR A 42 -3.13 4.06 -4.82
CA TYR A 42 -1.84 3.55 -4.38
C TYR A 42 -0.71 4.52 -4.76
N GLU A 43 0.37 4.52 -4.00
CA GLU A 43 1.50 5.43 -4.22
C GLU A 43 2.74 4.62 -4.56
N ILE A 44 3.44 5.03 -5.63
CA ILE A 44 4.73 4.46 -6.01
C ILE A 44 5.71 5.62 -6.20
N GLY A 45 6.75 5.65 -5.38
CA GLY A 45 7.84 6.61 -5.54
C GLY A 45 7.39 8.08 -5.48
N GLY A 46 6.38 8.41 -4.69
CA GLY A 46 5.83 9.77 -4.59
C GLY A 46 4.79 10.13 -5.65
N GLU A 47 4.49 9.23 -6.59
CA GLU A 47 3.42 9.40 -7.56
C GLU A 47 2.18 8.61 -7.14
N TYR A 48 1.05 9.32 -7.02
CA TYR A 48 -0.25 8.69 -6.83
C TYR A 48 -0.72 8.08 -8.14
N ARG A 49 -0.86 6.76 -8.14
CA ARG A 49 -1.36 5.96 -9.24
C ARG A 49 -2.59 5.20 -8.73
N GLY A 50 -3.66 5.23 -9.49
CA GLY A 50 -4.93 4.70 -9.01
C GLY A 50 -5.99 4.80 -10.08
N LYS A 51 -7.08 4.10 -9.86
CA LYS A 51 -8.25 4.13 -10.74
C LYS A 51 -9.40 4.77 -10.01
N SER A 52 -10.21 5.55 -10.72
CA SER A 52 -11.45 6.06 -10.15
C SER A 52 -12.36 4.91 -9.70
N LYS A 53 -13.30 5.21 -8.80
CA LYS A 53 -14.28 4.25 -8.31
C LYS A 53 -15.14 3.71 -9.46
N GLU A 54 -15.45 4.57 -10.41
CA GLU A 54 -16.25 4.29 -11.60
C GLU A 54 -15.49 3.32 -12.52
N GLU A 55 -14.20 3.56 -12.78
CA GLU A 55 -13.35 2.67 -13.56
C GLU A 55 -13.21 1.29 -12.90
N LEU A 56 -12.97 1.24 -11.59
CA LEU A 56 -12.88 -0.02 -10.86
C LEU A 56 -14.17 -0.82 -10.94
N ARG A 57 -15.33 -0.15 -10.83
CA ARG A 57 -16.63 -0.83 -10.99
C ARG A 57 -16.81 -1.38 -12.39
N ALA A 58 -16.43 -0.62 -13.42
CA ALA A 58 -16.49 -1.08 -14.80
C ALA A 58 -15.57 -2.29 -15.04
N ILE A 59 -14.34 -2.24 -14.53
CA ILE A 59 -13.38 -3.36 -14.60
C ILE A 59 -13.90 -4.58 -13.84
N GLY A 60 -14.44 -4.38 -12.63
CA GLY A 60 -15.02 -5.46 -11.83
C GLY A 60 -16.19 -6.14 -12.53
N ALA A 61 -17.06 -5.36 -13.17
CA ALA A 61 -18.16 -5.90 -13.97
C ALA A 61 -17.67 -6.70 -15.19
N ALA A 62 -16.64 -6.20 -15.89
CA ALA A 62 -16.04 -6.91 -17.03
C ALA A 62 -15.42 -8.25 -16.59
N ILE A 63 -14.65 -8.27 -15.50
CA ILE A 63 -14.06 -9.49 -14.94
C ILE A 63 -15.16 -10.49 -14.50
N ALA A 64 -16.22 -10.00 -13.88
CA ALA A 64 -17.35 -10.84 -13.47
C ALA A 64 -18.08 -11.49 -14.66
N GLN A 65 -18.07 -10.83 -15.83
CA GLN A 65 -18.60 -11.37 -17.09
C GLN A 65 -17.63 -12.30 -17.82
N GLY A 66 -16.47 -12.59 -17.23
CA GLY A 66 -15.45 -13.47 -17.80
C GLY A 66 -14.47 -12.76 -18.74
N GLN A 67 -14.50 -11.42 -18.82
CA GLN A 67 -13.50 -10.66 -19.57
C GLN A 67 -12.32 -10.29 -18.67
N PRO A 68 -11.13 -10.90 -18.85
CA PRO A 68 -9.98 -10.59 -18.02
C PRO A 68 -9.49 -9.15 -18.25
N TYR A 69 -9.06 -8.49 -17.17
CA TYR A 69 -8.43 -7.17 -17.27
C TYR A 69 -7.03 -7.31 -17.87
N ALA A 70 -6.75 -6.53 -18.91
CA ALA A 70 -5.42 -6.43 -19.51
C ALA A 70 -4.54 -5.50 -18.67
N PHE A 71 -3.57 -6.09 -17.96
CA PHE A 71 -2.59 -5.33 -17.20
C PHE A 71 -1.51 -4.75 -18.12
N ASP A 72 -1.09 -3.51 -17.85
CA ASP A 72 0.12 -2.98 -18.45
C ASP A 72 1.34 -3.62 -17.76
N GLU A 73 2.09 -4.42 -18.52
CA GLU A 73 3.27 -5.10 -18.02
C GLU A 73 4.40 -4.12 -17.62
N ALA A 74 4.40 -2.89 -18.13
CA ALA A 74 5.30 -1.84 -17.64
C ALA A 74 4.89 -1.36 -16.23
N GLU A 75 3.59 -1.18 -16.01
CA GLU A 75 3.02 -0.80 -14.70
C GLU A 75 3.30 -1.89 -13.66
N VAL A 76 3.01 -3.16 -13.98
CA VAL A 76 3.29 -4.32 -13.09
C VAL A 76 4.77 -4.38 -12.71
N ARG A 77 5.68 -4.22 -13.68
CA ARG A 77 7.12 -4.21 -13.39
C ARG A 77 7.55 -3.03 -12.51
N SER A 78 6.94 -1.86 -12.67
CA SER A 78 7.23 -0.69 -11.84
C SER A 78 6.82 -0.92 -10.37
N VAL A 79 5.64 -1.53 -10.15
CA VAL A 79 5.14 -1.90 -8.83
C VAL A 79 6.06 -2.92 -8.16
N LEU A 80 6.47 -3.95 -8.91
CA LEU A 80 7.38 -4.98 -8.42
C LEU A 80 8.76 -4.41 -8.06
N ALA A 81 9.31 -3.52 -8.91
CA ALA A 81 10.59 -2.88 -8.66
C ALA A 81 10.54 -2.02 -7.38
N TYR A 82 9.47 -1.25 -7.21
CA TYR A 82 9.27 -0.44 -6.02
C TYR A 82 9.09 -1.28 -4.75
N ALA A 83 8.26 -2.34 -4.80
CA ALA A 83 8.07 -3.25 -3.67
C ALA A 83 9.40 -3.87 -3.22
N ARG A 84 10.24 -4.32 -4.17
CA ARG A 84 11.59 -4.82 -3.87
C ARG A 84 12.50 -3.75 -3.27
N ALA A 85 12.42 -2.51 -3.76
CA ALA A 85 13.21 -1.42 -3.22
C ALA A 85 12.85 -1.12 -1.75
N VAL A 86 11.55 -1.11 -1.43
CA VAL A 86 11.04 -0.89 -0.07
C VAL A 86 11.42 -2.04 0.87
N LEU A 87 11.29 -3.28 0.42
CA LEU A 87 11.65 -4.46 1.22
C LEU A 87 13.16 -4.57 1.49
N ASN A 88 13.99 -3.97 0.63
CA ASN A 88 15.45 -3.97 0.78
C ASN A 88 15.99 -2.74 1.54
N ILE A 89 15.15 -1.93 2.18
CA ILE A 89 15.62 -0.81 3.00
C ILE A 89 16.44 -1.35 4.19
N PRO A 90 17.70 -0.91 4.37
CA PRO A 90 18.55 -1.44 5.42
C PRO A 90 18.03 -1.03 6.81
N PRO A 91 18.07 -1.93 7.81
CA PRO A 91 17.52 -1.68 9.15
C PRO A 91 18.22 -0.51 9.86
N ARG A 92 19.50 -0.25 9.54
CA ARG A 92 20.24 0.91 10.06
C ARG A 92 19.63 2.25 9.63
N LYS A 93 19.11 2.35 8.40
CA LYS A 93 18.42 3.57 7.94
C LYS A 93 17.13 3.79 8.71
N LEU A 94 16.34 2.73 8.92
CA LEU A 94 15.10 2.79 9.71
C LEU A 94 15.37 3.25 11.15
N LEU A 95 16.42 2.73 11.77
CA LEU A 95 16.81 3.12 13.13
C LEU A 95 17.26 4.60 13.18
N LEU A 96 18.06 5.05 12.21
CA LEU A 96 18.54 6.42 12.15
C LEU A 96 17.39 7.42 11.95
N ASP A 97 16.47 7.12 11.03
CA ASP A 97 15.28 7.94 10.80
C ASP A 97 14.36 7.95 12.03
N GLY A 98 14.19 6.80 12.69
CA GLY A 98 13.45 6.69 13.94
C GLY A 98 14.03 7.58 15.04
N VAL A 99 15.34 7.49 15.29
CA VAL A 99 16.03 8.35 16.27
C VAL A 99 15.89 9.83 15.91
N ARG A 100 16.09 10.19 14.64
CA ARG A 100 15.99 11.58 14.17
C ARG A 100 14.62 12.20 14.43
N TRP A 101 13.54 11.40 14.32
CA TRP A 101 12.18 11.86 14.58
C TRP A 101 11.80 11.86 16.06
N LEU A 102 12.29 10.88 16.84
CA LEU A 102 11.90 10.70 18.24
C LEU A 102 12.70 11.59 19.21
N VAL A 103 13.96 11.89 18.90
CA VAL A 103 14.86 12.64 19.80
C VAL A 103 14.38 14.09 20.04
N PRO A 104 14.00 14.88 19.02
CA PRO A 104 13.54 16.25 19.24
C PRO A 104 12.32 16.38 20.19
N PRO A 105 11.22 15.63 20.02
CA PRO A 105 10.08 15.72 20.94
C PRO A 105 10.42 15.21 22.35
N LEU A 106 11.28 14.19 22.47
CA LEU A 106 11.74 13.70 23.77
C LEU A 106 12.60 14.75 24.50
N LEU A 107 13.50 15.45 23.80
CA LEU A 107 14.28 16.53 24.38
C LEU A 107 13.40 17.70 24.82
N LEU A 108 12.37 18.05 24.03
CA LEU A 108 11.40 19.07 24.40
C LEU A 108 10.64 18.68 25.67
N LEU A 109 10.16 17.44 25.76
CA LEU A 109 9.48 16.92 26.95
C LEU A 109 10.40 16.92 28.18
N ALA A 110 11.66 16.50 28.02
CA ALA A 110 12.65 16.53 29.09
C ALA A 110 12.92 17.97 29.58
N LEU A 111 13.01 18.94 28.67
CA LEU A 111 13.18 20.35 29.00
C LEU A 111 11.98 20.88 29.80
N ILE A 112 10.75 20.60 29.35
CA ILE A 112 9.52 20.98 30.04
C ILE A 112 9.48 20.37 31.44
N TYR A 113 9.80 19.07 31.56
CA TYR A 113 9.86 18.38 32.85
C TYR A 113 10.86 19.05 33.80
N LEU A 114 12.07 19.34 33.33
CA LEU A 114 13.08 20.05 34.12
C LEU A 114 12.58 21.43 34.58
N LEU A 115 11.95 22.20 33.69
CA LEU A 115 11.41 23.52 34.03
C LEU A 115 10.29 23.47 35.07
N LEU A 116 9.44 22.44 35.04
CA LEU A 116 8.29 22.29 35.94
C LEU A 116 8.65 21.69 37.30
N PHE A 117 9.61 20.75 37.34
CA PHE A 117 9.88 19.94 38.54
C PHE A 117 11.21 20.23 39.23
N VAL A 118 12.18 20.85 38.56
CA VAL A 118 13.49 21.17 39.20
C VAL A 118 13.49 22.58 39.82
N LYS A 119 12.55 23.45 39.43
CA LYS A 119 12.41 24.82 39.97
C LYS A 119 11.35 24.97 41.07
N ARG A 120 10.68 23.88 41.45
CA ARG A 120 9.64 23.86 42.48
C ARG A 120 10.14 23.10 43.70
#